data_AF-A0AB39QLC8-F1
#
_entry.id   AF-A0AB39QLC8-F1
#
_cell.length_a   1.000
_cell.length_b   1.000
_cell.length_c   1.000
_cell.angle_alpha   90.00
_cell.angle_beta   90.00
_cell.angle_gamma   90.00
#
_symmetry.space_group_name_H-M   'P 1'
#
loop_
_entity.id
_entity.type
_entity.pdbx_description
1 polymer ?
#
loop_
_entity_poly.entity_id
_entity_poly.type
_entity_poly.pdbx_seq_one_letter_code
_entity_poly.pdbx_strand_id
1 'polypeptide(L)'
;MQFDDPADLSRVCTERLGEKAGRQFAAMARRGFQLVRPAGSIQATGQCRLGGPALLEPETCWPEQSGVPLSLHAVLDTDALATWLGNELPTRPGLLNFFYLDPDLPYEEYRQLDMSESGVCRVIPADPVRAVETTAPEPARSYPAMPVHAAEVTMLPDCWDVEDEDVEFDRDQHWGAASLILGEMGDLDGNTAGSHCAFGWPDTSYTLRVSSRDADGPAVHLLQFAEDTELGWGWGDAGTLYFTIPIKALATGDFSQAVTQVLCC
;
A
#
# COMPACT_ATOMS: atom_id res chain seq x y z
N MET A 1 -3.29 -8.27 -9.31
CA MET A 1 -2.72 -9.42 -10.08
C MET A 1 -1.23 -9.59 -9.76
N GLN A 2 -0.84 -10.69 -9.11
CA GLN A 2 0.54 -11.01 -8.72
C GLN A 2 1.16 -12.08 -9.61
N PHE A 3 2.48 -11.98 -9.84
CA PHE A 3 3.28 -12.94 -10.59
C PHE A 3 4.65 -13.12 -9.93
N ASP A 4 5.09 -14.37 -9.83
CA ASP A 4 6.42 -14.73 -9.31
C ASP A 4 7.50 -14.63 -10.40
N ASP A 5 7.14 -14.86 -11.68
CA ASP A 5 8.07 -14.81 -12.82
C ASP A 5 7.68 -13.70 -13.82
N PRO A 6 8.56 -12.70 -14.05
CA PRO A 6 8.37 -11.67 -15.06
C PRO A 6 8.20 -12.18 -16.49
N ALA A 7 8.79 -13.33 -16.83
CA ALA A 7 8.65 -13.93 -18.16
C ALA A 7 7.22 -14.46 -18.36
N ASP A 8 6.67 -15.12 -17.35
CA ASP A 8 5.28 -15.57 -17.36
C ASP A 8 4.30 -14.40 -17.39
N LEU A 9 4.54 -13.36 -16.59
CA LEU A 9 3.73 -12.13 -16.64
C LEU A 9 3.68 -11.56 -18.06
N SER A 10 4.85 -11.37 -18.68
CA SER A 10 4.93 -10.82 -20.03
C SER A 10 4.18 -11.68 -21.03
N ARG A 11 4.38 -13.00 -20.97
CA ARG A 11 3.70 -13.96 -21.85
C ARG A 11 2.19 -13.91 -21.69
N VAL A 12 1.68 -13.98 -20.46
CA VAL A 12 0.24 -13.95 -20.15
C VAL A 12 -0.39 -12.64 -20.65
N CYS A 13 0.22 -11.49 -20.40
CA CYS A 13 -0.27 -10.22 -20.91
C CYS A 13 -0.35 -10.21 -22.45
N THR A 14 0.69 -10.70 -23.12
CA THR A 14 0.76 -10.72 -24.59
C THR A 14 -0.25 -11.70 -25.21
N GLU A 15 -0.46 -12.86 -24.58
CA GLU A 15 -1.41 -13.88 -25.03
C GLU A 15 -2.87 -13.41 -24.89
N ARG A 16 -3.20 -12.70 -23.81
CA ARG A 16 -4.57 -12.28 -23.50
C ARG A 16 -4.95 -10.94 -24.13
N LEU A 17 -4.08 -9.94 -24.06
CA LEU A 17 -4.36 -8.59 -24.54
C LEU A 17 -3.88 -8.36 -25.98
N GLY A 18 -3.17 -9.32 -26.58
CA GLY A 18 -2.50 -9.17 -27.87
C GLY A 18 -1.13 -8.49 -27.76
N GLU A 19 -0.39 -8.48 -28.86
CA GLU A 19 1.05 -8.19 -28.82
C GLU A 19 1.39 -6.78 -28.30
N LYS A 20 0.67 -5.76 -28.77
CA LYS A 20 0.97 -4.37 -28.41
C LYS A 20 0.44 -4.01 -27.03
N ALA A 21 -0.86 -4.19 -26.81
CA ALA A 21 -1.50 -3.91 -25.53
C ALA A 21 -0.90 -4.74 -24.38
N GLY A 22 -0.61 -6.02 -24.63
CA GLY A 22 0.02 -6.88 -23.64
C GLY A 22 1.41 -6.44 -23.23
N ARG A 23 2.25 -5.97 -24.18
CA ARG A 23 3.55 -5.39 -23.85
C ARG A 23 3.44 -4.07 -23.09
N GLN A 24 2.47 -3.21 -23.44
CA GLN A 24 2.22 -1.97 -22.72
C GLN A 24 1.81 -2.24 -21.27
N PHE A 25 0.84 -3.13 -21.07
CA PHE A 25 0.35 -3.50 -19.74
C PHE A 25 1.44 -4.21 -18.91
N ALA A 26 2.20 -5.13 -19.50
CA ALA A 26 3.33 -5.78 -18.82
C ALA A 26 4.42 -4.79 -18.39
N ALA A 27 4.66 -3.73 -19.17
CA ALA A 27 5.63 -2.69 -18.81
C ALA A 27 5.20 -1.82 -17.62
N MET A 28 3.92 -1.86 -17.24
CA MET A 28 3.41 -1.18 -16.05
C MET A 28 3.71 -1.96 -14.77
N ALA A 29 4.19 -3.20 -14.85
CA ALA A 29 4.43 -4.03 -13.68
C ALA A 29 5.38 -3.36 -12.66
N ARG A 30 5.01 -3.42 -11.38
CA ARG A 30 5.81 -2.89 -10.26
C ARG A 30 6.21 -4.02 -9.33
N ARG A 31 7.40 -3.92 -8.75
CA ARG A 31 7.84 -4.83 -7.69
C ARG A 31 7.25 -4.40 -6.36
N GLY A 32 6.77 -5.36 -5.60
CA GLY A 32 6.25 -5.16 -4.26
C GLY A 32 6.39 -6.40 -3.41
N PHE A 33 5.64 -6.42 -2.32
CA PHE A 33 5.62 -7.53 -1.39
C PHE A 33 4.21 -7.81 -0.90
N GLN A 34 3.89 -9.10 -0.75
CA GLN A 34 2.83 -9.51 0.16
C GLN A 34 3.39 -9.61 1.58
N LEU A 35 2.71 -9.03 2.55
CA LEU A 35 3.10 -9.09 3.96
C LEU A 35 2.40 -10.28 4.61
N VAL A 36 3.16 -11.35 4.83
CA VAL A 36 2.64 -12.62 5.36
C VAL A 36 3.22 -12.91 6.73
N ARG A 37 2.50 -13.70 7.52
CA ARG A 37 3.03 -14.13 8.82
C ARG A 37 4.22 -15.06 8.64
N PRO A 38 5.28 -14.90 9.43
CA PRO A 38 6.37 -15.86 9.47
C PRO A 38 5.83 -17.23 9.88
N ALA A 39 6.10 -18.26 9.07
CA ALA A 39 5.66 -19.62 9.33
C ALA A 39 6.78 -20.62 9.05
N GLY A 40 6.94 -21.60 9.94
CA GLY A 40 7.97 -22.64 9.82
C GLY A 40 9.39 -22.05 9.86
N SER A 41 10.10 -22.12 8.72
CA SER A 41 11.46 -21.59 8.60
C SER A 41 11.52 -20.14 8.12
N ILE A 42 10.41 -19.60 7.63
CA ILE A 42 10.33 -18.21 7.15
C ILE A 42 10.44 -17.27 8.35
N GLN A 43 11.39 -16.34 8.28
CA GLN A 43 11.61 -15.33 9.31
C GLN A 43 10.97 -14.00 8.91
N ALA A 44 10.70 -13.15 9.90
CA ALA A 44 10.31 -11.77 9.64
C ALA A 44 11.41 -11.03 8.84
N THR A 45 10.99 -10.15 7.95
CA THR A 45 11.92 -9.37 7.12
C THR A 45 12.36 -8.12 7.89
N GLY A 46 13.61 -8.09 8.34
CA GLY A 46 14.15 -6.96 9.11
C GLY A 46 13.27 -6.62 10.31
N GLN A 47 12.95 -5.33 10.46
CA GLN A 47 12.04 -4.81 11.49
C GLN A 47 10.56 -4.67 11.03
N CYS A 48 10.20 -5.26 9.89
CA CYS A 48 8.83 -5.19 9.35
C CYS A 48 7.81 -5.83 10.30
N ARG A 49 6.76 -5.08 10.63
CA ARG A 49 5.65 -5.54 11.47
C ARG A 49 4.36 -4.75 11.24
N LEU A 50 3.26 -5.39 11.57
CA LEU A 50 1.95 -4.76 11.77
C LEU A 50 1.77 -4.48 13.28
N GLY A 51 1.21 -3.32 13.62
CA GLY A 51 1.01 -2.88 15.00
C GLY A 51 2.29 -2.71 15.83
N GLY A 52 2.14 -2.75 17.15
CA GLY A 52 3.23 -2.60 18.12
C GLY A 52 3.62 -1.13 18.41
N PRO A 53 4.74 -0.91 19.11
CA PRO A 53 5.29 0.44 19.31
C PRO A 53 5.87 0.99 18.01
N ALA A 54 5.89 2.32 17.88
CA ALA A 54 6.53 2.98 16.75
C ALA A 54 8.06 2.94 16.92
N LEU A 55 8.82 3.02 15.83
CA LEU A 55 10.26 3.25 15.86
C LEU A 55 10.52 4.68 15.42
N LEU A 56 10.60 5.58 16.38
CA LEU A 56 10.78 7.01 16.15
C LEU A 56 12.10 7.49 16.71
N GLU A 57 12.68 8.53 16.13
CA GLU A 57 13.81 9.19 16.77
C GLU A 57 13.35 9.88 18.08
N PRO A 58 14.21 10.01 19.10
CA PRO A 58 13.78 10.50 20.43
C PRO A 58 13.11 11.87 20.48
N GLU A 59 13.35 12.74 19.49
CA GLU A 59 12.79 14.10 19.42
C GLU A 59 11.60 14.20 18.46
N THR A 60 11.23 13.10 17.80
CA THR A 60 10.09 13.07 16.90
C THR A 60 8.79 13.10 17.70
N CYS A 61 8.00 14.15 17.53
CA CYS A 61 6.67 14.25 18.13
C CYS A 61 5.75 13.14 17.59
N TRP A 62 4.91 12.59 18.47
CA TRP A 62 3.86 11.68 18.05
C TRP A 62 2.88 12.42 17.11
N PRO A 63 2.50 11.83 15.96
CA PRO A 63 1.58 12.49 15.05
C PRO A 63 0.16 12.56 15.63
N GLU A 64 -0.48 13.71 15.45
CA GLU A 64 -1.85 13.96 15.90
C GLU A 64 -2.68 14.66 14.83
N GLN A 65 -4.00 14.50 14.93
CA GLN A 65 -4.99 15.30 14.21
C GLN A 65 -5.88 16.00 15.24
N SER A 66 -5.88 17.33 15.22
CA SER A 66 -6.76 18.14 16.07
C SER A 66 -6.68 17.77 17.57
N GLY A 67 -5.46 17.44 18.03
CA GLY A 67 -5.18 17.02 19.42
C GLY A 67 -5.46 15.54 19.72
N VAL A 68 -5.89 14.75 18.74
CA VAL A 68 -6.07 13.30 18.86
C VAL A 68 -4.84 12.59 18.27
N PRO A 69 -4.08 11.82 19.07
CA PRO A 69 -2.92 11.09 18.57
C PRO A 69 -3.35 10.00 17.60
N LEU A 70 -2.58 9.82 16.52
CA LEU A 70 -2.82 8.78 15.53
C LEU A 70 -2.34 7.41 16.05
N SER A 71 -2.98 6.34 15.57
CA SER A 71 -2.62 4.96 15.91
C SER A 71 -1.58 4.42 14.93
N LEU A 72 -0.54 3.77 15.45
CA LEU A 72 0.45 3.10 14.60
C LEU A 72 -0.14 1.80 14.05
N HIS A 73 -0.09 1.64 12.73
CA HIS A 73 -0.57 0.43 12.05
C HIS A 73 0.57 -0.45 11.52
N ALA A 74 1.72 0.13 11.14
CA ALA A 74 2.86 -0.69 10.72
C ALA A 74 4.19 0.05 10.84
N VAL A 75 5.25 -0.76 10.86
CA VAL A 75 6.61 -0.31 10.59
C VAL A 75 7.16 -1.17 9.45
N LEU A 76 7.71 -0.54 8.42
CA LEU A 76 8.44 -1.20 7.33
C LEU A 76 9.93 -0.88 7.41
N ASP A 77 10.76 -1.91 7.33
CA ASP A 77 12.21 -1.81 7.23
C ASP A 77 12.62 -1.69 5.76
N THR A 78 12.68 -0.46 5.28
CA THR A 78 12.95 -0.17 3.87
C THR A 78 14.36 -0.57 3.43
N ASP A 79 15.32 -0.65 4.36
CA ASP A 79 16.67 -1.14 4.05
C ASP A 79 16.65 -2.65 3.78
N ALA A 80 15.90 -3.41 4.58
CA ALA A 80 15.71 -4.84 4.34
C ALA A 80 14.97 -5.13 3.01
N LEU A 81 14.04 -4.25 2.62
CA LEU A 81 13.25 -4.38 1.38
C LEU A 81 13.98 -3.87 0.12
N ALA A 82 14.98 -3.01 0.27
CA ALA A 82 15.60 -2.27 -0.83
C ALA A 82 16.22 -3.16 -1.92
N THR A 83 16.72 -4.35 -1.56
CA THR A 83 17.39 -5.25 -2.52
C THR A 83 16.43 -5.69 -3.64
N TRP A 84 15.19 -6.02 -3.30
CA TRP A 84 14.17 -6.42 -4.28
C TRP A 84 13.59 -5.23 -5.04
N LEU A 85 13.25 -4.15 -4.32
CA LEU A 85 12.61 -2.95 -4.89
C LEU A 85 13.50 -2.21 -5.89
N GLY A 86 14.82 -2.19 -5.68
CA GLY A 86 15.76 -1.53 -6.58
C GLY A 86 15.42 -0.04 -6.76
N ASN A 87 15.01 0.35 -7.97
CA ASN A 87 14.69 1.73 -8.34
C ASN A 87 13.27 2.16 -7.93
N GLU A 88 12.39 1.22 -7.54
CA GLU A 88 11.05 1.54 -7.01
C GLU A 88 11.12 2.28 -5.67
N LEU A 89 12.27 2.20 -4.98
CA LEU A 89 12.56 2.92 -3.74
C LEU A 89 13.81 3.81 -3.92
N PRO A 90 13.66 4.99 -4.56
CA PRO A 90 14.79 5.88 -4.87
C PRO A 90 15.43 6.48 -3.61
N THR A 91 14.62 6.73 -2.57
CA THR A 91 15.08 7.20 -1.26
C THR A 91 14.88 6.10 -0.23
N ARG A 92 15.91 5.85 0.59
CA ARG A 92 15.92 4.80 1.60
C ARG A 92 15.97 5.44 2.99
N PRO A 93 14.80 5.65 3.63
CA PRO A 93 14.75 6.27 4.95
C PRO A 93 15.20 5.35 6.08
N GLY A 94 15.49 4.07 5.80
CA GLY A 94 15.75 3.05 6.81
C GLY A 94 14.44 2.43 7.29
N LEU A 95 13.67 3.16 8.10
CA LEU A 95 12.34 2.74 8.56
C LEU A 95 11.24 3.68 8.05
N LEU A 96 10.04 3.14 7.85
CA LEU A 96 8.81 3.89 7.64
C LEU A 96 7.75 3.47 8.67
N ASN A 97 7.25 4.43 9.44
CA ASN A 97 6.17 4.23 10.41
C ASN A 97 4.86 4.76 9.83
N PHE A 98 3.82 3.93 9.80
CA PHE A 98 2.52 4.23 9.20
C PHE A 98 1.49 4.47 10.29
N PHE A 99 0.93 5.67 10.32
CA PHE A 99 -0.08 6.10 11.29
C PHE A 99 -1.39 6.43 10.60
N TYR A 100 -2.50 6.10 11.26
CA TYR A 100 -3.85 6.40 10.82
C TYR A 100 -4.74 6.79 12.01
N LEU A 101 -5.72 7.66 11.79
CA LEU A 101 -6.67 8.10 12.80
C LEU A 101 -7.64 6.95 13.10
N ASP A 102 -7.33 6.22 14.17
CA ASP A 102 -8.17 5.15 14.71
C ASP A 102 -8.01 5.09 16.24
N PRO A 103 -8.54 6.09 16.96
CA PRO A 103 -8.39 6.16 18.41
C PRO A 103 -9.33 5.18 19.11
N ASP A 104 -8.93 4.70 20.29
CA ASP A 104 -9.75 3.89 21.17
C ASP A 104 -10.69 4.77 21.99
N LEU A 105 -11.69 5.33 21.31
CA LEU A 105 -12.71 6.21 21.89
C LEU A 105 -14.10 5.57 21.88
N PRO A 106 -14.99 5.97 22.80
CA PRO A 106 -16.41 5.68 22.68
C PRO A 106 -16.95 6.19 21.34
N TYR A 107 -17.88 5.44 20.75
CA TYR A 107 -18.46 5.75 19.43
C TYR A 107 -19.02 7.18 19.31
N GLU A 108 -19.60 7.71 20.39
CA GLU A 108 -20.16 9.07 20.42
C GLU A 108 -19.11 10.18 20.26
N GLU A 109 -17.88 9.92 20.67
CA GLU A 109 -16.74 10.83 20.48
C GLU A 109 -16.09 10.58 19.13
N TYR A 110 -15.89 9.30 18.78
CA TYR A 110 -15.32 8.89 17.49
C TYR A 110 -16.10 9.48 16.29
N ARG A 111 -17.44 9.42 16.32
CA ARG A 111 -18.28 9.92 15.21
C ARG A 111 -18.25 11.44 15.02
N GLN A 112 -17.61 12.18 15.94
CA GLN A 112 -17.42 13.63 15.84
C GLN A 112 -16.10 13.98 15.14
N LEU A 113 -15.20 13.01 14.95
CA LEU A 113 -13.94 13.22 14.26
C LEU A 113 -14.18 13.43 12.76
N ASP A 114 -13.50 14.43 12.19
CA ASP A 114 -13.54 14.68 10.76
C ASP A 114 -12.54 13.78 10.03
N MET A 115 -13.04 12.68 9.48
CA MET A 115 -12.25 11.74 8.67
C MET A 115 -11.91 12.29 7.28
N SER A 116 -12.41 13.48 6.91
CA SER A 116 -12.12 14.16 5.64
C SER A 116 -11.05 15.26 5.76
N GLU A 117 -10.69 15.64 6.99
CA GLU A 117 -9.65 16.64 7.25
C GLU A 117 -8.25 16.12 6.88
N SER A 118 -7.38 17.04 6.43
CA SER A 118 -5.95 16.73 6.27
C SER A 118 -5.34 16.43 7.64
N GLY A 119 -4.78 15.24 7.85
CA GLY A 119 -4.33 14.87 9.20
C GLY A 119 -4.55 13.42 9.57
N VAL A 120 -5.54 12.79 8.94
CA VAL A 120 -5.98 11.42 9.27
C VAL A 120 -4.92 10.34 9.11
N CYS A 121 -3.81 10.63 8.42
CA CYS A 121 -2.69 9.72 8.30
C CYS A 121 -1.35 10.45 8.31
N ARG A 122 -0.30 9.74 8.73
CA ARG A 122 1.10 10.19 8.64
C ARG A 122 2.00 9.02 8.32
N VAL A 123 3.00 9.27 7.48
CA VAL A 123 4.12 8.34 7.25
C VAL A 123 5.39 9.03 7.73
N ILE A 124 6.02 8.47 8.75
CA ILE A 124 7.19 9.08 9.40
C ILE A 124 8.42 8.20 9.16
N PRO A 125 9.44 8.70 8.41
CA PRO A 125 10.71 8.02 8.26
C PRO A 125 11.51 8.08 9.57
N ALA A 126 12.33 7.06 9.83
CA ALA A 126 13.26 7.07 10.97
C ALA A 126 14.54 6.30 10.65
N ASP A 127 15.68 6.79 11.13
CA ASP A 127 16.95 6.08 11.05
C ASP A 127 16.94 4.88 12.02
N PRO A 128 17.11 3.63 11.54
CA PRO A 128 17.06 2.43 12.38
C PRO A 128 18.12 2.41 13.49
N VAL A 129 19.22 3.15 13.35
CA VAL A 129 20.28 3.25 14.37
C VAL A 129 19.88 4.20 15.50
N ARG A 130 19.07 5.21 15.20
CA ARG A 130 18.67 6.27 16.15
C ARG A 130 17.26 6.06 16.71
N ALA A 131 16.43 5.32 15.98
CA ALA A 131 15.06 5.07 16.36
C ALA A 131 14.97 4.26 17.66
N VAL A 132 14.01 4.61 18.49
CA VAL A 132 13.67 3.93 19.73
C VAL A 132 12.21 3.52 19.70
N GLU A 133 11.88 2.46 20.44
CA GLU A 133 10.48 2.08 20.62
C GLU A 133 9.73 3.15 21.41
N THR A 134 8.71 3.71 20.78
CA THR A 134 7.83 4.73 21.36
C THR A 134 6.42 4.18 21.42
N THR A 135 5.87 4.09 22.63
CA THR A 135 4.50 3.62 22.87
C THR A 135 3.48 4.68 22.50
N ALA A 136 2.34 4.27 21.94
CA ALA A 136 1.28 5.19 21.59
C ALA A 136 0.70 5.88 22.84
N PRO A 137 0.53 7.21 22.81
CA PRO A 137 -0.19 7.92 23.86
C PRO A 137 -1.69 7.71 23.73
N GLU A 138 -2.42 7.65 24.85
CA GLU A 138 -3.88 7.63 24.83
C GLU A 138 -4.44 8.93 24.19
N PRO A 139 -5.58 8.87 23.47
CA PRO A 139 -6.42 7.71 23.18
C PRO A 139 -6.02 6.92 21.91
N ALA A 140 -4.80 7.03 21.38
CA ALA A 140 -4.42 6.23 20.22
C ALA A 140 -4.49 4.73 20.55
N ARG A 141 -5.10 3.95 19.66
CA ARG A 141 -5.22 2.50 19.82
C ARG A 141 -3.84 1.86 19.69
N SER A 142 -3.52 0.98 20.64
CA SER A 142 -2.29 0.18 20.62
C SER A 142 -2.60 -1.25 20.17
N TYR A 143 -2.07 -1.62 19.02
CA TYR A 143 -2.20 -2.97 18.46
C TYR A 143 -1.07 -3.89 18.93
N PRO A 144 -1.29 -5.21 19.06
CA PRO A 144 -0.21 -6.15 19.30
C PRO A 144 0.80 -6.10 18.15
N ALA A 145 2.08 -6.22 18.47
CA ALA A 145 3.12 -6.31 17.46
C ALA A 145 3.06 -7.67 16.75
N MET A 146 2.90 -7.65 15.44
CA MET A 146 2.90 -8.83 14.58
C MET A 146 4.03 -8.69 13.55
N PRO A 147 5.21 -9.30 13.79
CA PRO A 147 6.29 -9.35 12.81
C PRO A 147 5.80 -10.01 11.50
N VAL A 148 6.23 -9.48 10.36
CA VAL A 148 5.83 -9.99 9.05
C VAL A 148 7.03 -10.34 8.17
N HIS A 149 6.87 -11.37 7.36
CA HIS A 149 7.74 -11.65 6.23
C HIS A 149 7.21 -10.92 5.00
N ALA A 150 8.10 -10.24 4.29
CA ALA A 150 7.79 -9.59 3.02
C ALA A 150 8.13 -10.55 1.88
N ALA A 151 7.11 -11.23 1.35
CA ALA A 151 7.24 -12.14 0.22
C ALA A 151 7.29 -11.34 -1.09
N GLU A 152 8.39 -11.47 -1.83
CA GLU A 152 8.66 -10.77 -3.08
C GLU A 152 7.64 -11.15 -4.16
N VAL A 153 7.00 -10.15 -4.77
CA VAL A 153 6.06 -10.35 -5.88
C VAL A 153 6.17 -9.25 -6.92
N THR A 154 5.82 -9.57 -8.16
CA THR A 154 5.61 -8.58 -9.22
C THR A 154 4.12 -8.37 -9.43
N MET A 155 3.66 -7.12 -9.42
CA MET A 155 2.25 -6.77 -9.46
C MET A 155 1.93 -6.01 -10.75
N LEU A 156 0.82 -6.35 -11.39
CA LEU A 156 0.20 -5.53 -12.44
C LEU A 156 -0.83 -4.58 -11.83
N PRO A 157 -1.05 -3.40 -12.45
CA PRO A 157 -2.13 -2.51 -12.03
C PRO A 157 -3.48 -3.19 -12.20
N ASP A 158 -4.41 -2.81 -11.34
CA ASP A 158 -5.83 -3.09 -11.57
C ASP A 158 -6.35 -2.29 -12.77
N CYS A 159 -7.42 -2.78 -13.42
CA CYS A 159 -7.98 -2.15 -14.61
C CYS A 159 -8.46 -0.71 -14.37
N TRP A 160 -8.87 -0.36 -13.14
CA TRP A 160 -9.34 0.98 -12.77
C TRP A 160 -8.19 1.98 -12.52
N ASP A 161 -6.96 1.49 -12.36
CA ASP A 161 -5.74 2.30 -12.26
C ASP A 161 -5.08 2.55 -13.64
N VAL A 162 -5.61 1.96 -14.71
CA VAL A 162 -5.13 2.14 -16.09
C VAL A 162 -5.98 3.18 -16.83
N GLU A 163 -5.31 4.16 -17.44
CA GLU A 163 -5.94 5.16 -18.30
C GLU A 163 -5.98 4.70 -19.77
N ASP A 164 -6.89 5.26 -20.56
CA ASP A 164 -7.06 4.93 -21.98
C ASP A 164 -5.79 5.17 -22.82
N GLU A 165 -4.91 6.06 -22.39
CA GLU A 165 -3.64 6.36 -23.05
C GLU A 165 -2.51 5.39 -22.70
N ASP A 166 -2.64 4.63 -21.61
CA ASP A 166 -1.57 3.73 -21.15
C ASP A 166 -1.47 2.47 -22.02
N VAL A 167 -2.61 1.98 -22.51
CA VAL A 167 -2.73 0.72 -23.25
C VAL A 167 -3.60 0.91 -24.49
N GLU A 168 -3.16 0.40 -25.65
CA GLU A 168 -3.97 0.43 -26.86
C GLU A 168 -5.15 -0.55 -26.78
N PHE A 169 -6.32 -0.13 -27.24
CA PHE A 169 -7.49 -0.98 -27.34
C PHE A 169 -8.35 -0.60 -28.55
N ASP A 170 -9.18 -1.55 -29.00
CA ASP A 170 -10.17 -1.31 -30.05
C ASP A 170 -11.40 -0.62 -29.45
N ARG A 171 -11.62 0.65 -29.85
CA ARG A 171 -12.74 1.49 -29.37
C ARG A 171 -14.11 1.01 -29.85
N ASP A 172 -14.17 0.17 -30.87
CA ASP A 172 -15.43 -0.44 -31.33
C ASP A 172 -15.82 -1.66 -30.47
N GLN A 173 -14.86 -2.26 -29.75
CA GLN A 173 -15.06 -3.44 -28.91
C GLN A 173 -15.06 -3.12 -27.40
N HIS A 174 -14.31 -2.10 -26.99
CA HIS A 174 -14.10 -1.74 -25.59
C HIS A 174 -14.39 -0.25 -25.38
N TRP A 175 -15.06 0.08 -24.28
CA TRP A 175 -15.36 1.47 -23.92
C TRP A 175 -14.18 2.24 -23.32
N GLY A 176 -13.09 1.53 -23.02
CA GLY A 176 -11.86 2.06 -22.42
C GLY A 176 -10.83 0.96 -22.17
N ALA A 177 -9.61 1.32 -21.79
CA ALA A 177 -8.56 0.37 -21.42
C ALA A 177 -9.00 -0.53 -20.25
N ALA A 178 -9.70 0.05 -19.28
CA ALA A 178 -10.30 -0.67 -18.16
C ALA A 178 -11.23 -1.81 -18.63
N SER A 179 -12.04 -1.57 -19.67
CA SER A 179 -12.95 -2.60 -20.22
C SER A 179 -12.22 -3.76 -20.88
N LEU A 180 -11.11 -3.48 -21.58
CA LEU A 180 -10.28 -4.51 -22.19
C LEU A 180 -9.66 -5.38 -21.10
N ILE A 181 -9.00 -4.75 -20.11
CA ILE A 181 -8.32 -5.47 -19.03
C ILE A 181 -9.33 -6.26 -18.20
N LEU A 182 -10.47 -5.67 -17.85
CA LEU A 182 -11.52 -6.37 -17.11
C LEU A 182 -12.04 -7.60 -17.86
N GLY A 183 -12.24 -7.49 -19.19
CA GLY A 183 -12.74 -8.59 -20.02
C GLY A 183 -11.74 -9.72 -20.20
N GLU A 184 -10.47 -9.38 -20.47
CA GLU A 184 -9.45 -10.36 -20.87
C GLU A 184 -8.58 -10.87 -19.70
N MET A 185 -8.56 -10.15 -18.58
CA MET A 185 -7.73 -10.45 -17.40
C MET A 185 -8.55 -10.70 -16.13
N GLY A 186 -9.87 -10.52 -16.16
CA GLY A 186 -10.72 -10.56 -14.96
C GLY A 186 -10.82 -11.92 -14.25
N ASP A 187 -10.46 -13.01 -14.93
CA ASP A 187 -10.39 -14.38 -14.38
C ASP A 187 -8.99 -14.76 -13.88
N LEU A 188 -7.98 -13.89 -14.00
CA LEU A 188 -6.65 -14.19 -13.49
C LEU A 188 -6.65 -14.19 -11.96
N ASP A 189 -6.33 -15.35 -11.40
CA ASP A 189 -6.00 -15.51 -9.98
C ASP A 189 -4.74 -14.69 -9.65
N GLY A 190 -4.72 -14.05 -8.49
CA GLY A 190 -3.74 -13.01 -8.14
C GLY A 190 -4.34 -11.69 -7.68
N ASN A 191 -5.65 -11.68 -7.37
CA ASN A 191 -6.28 -10.66 -6.56
C ASN A 191 -5.72 -10.78 -5.11
N THR A 192 -4.95 -9.78 -4.72
CA THR A 192 -4.43 -9.47 -3.40
C THR A 192 -5.46 -8.79 -2.49
N ALA A 193 -6.69 -8.55 -2.93
CA ALA A 193 -7.79 -8.17 -2.05
C ALA A 193 -7.84 -9.13 -0.86
N GLY A 194 -7.95 -8.58 0.35
CA GLY A 194 -7.87 -9.36 1.58
C GLY A 194 -6.43 -9.65 2.05
N SER A 195 -5.39 -9.13 1.38
CA SER A 195 -4.00 -9.25 1.81
C SER A 195 -3.34 -7.91 2.12
N HIS A 196 -2.55 -7.87 3.18
CA HIS A 196 -1.62 -6.77 3.45
C HIS A 196 -0.48 -6.80 2.43
N CYS A 197 -0.21 -5.68 1.75
CA CYS A 197 0.87 -5.58 0.76
C CYS A 197 1.63 -4.27 0.88
N ALA A 198 2.92 -4.28 0.56
CA ALA A 198 3.77 -3.10 0.54
C ALA A 198 4.36 -2.89 -0.85
N PHE A 199 4.45 -1.63 -1.29
CA PHE A 199 4.92 -1.26 -2.64
C PHE A 199 4.12 -1.95 -3.76
N GLY A 200 4.65 -2.03 -4.98
CA GLY A 200 3.95 -2.62 -6.11
C GLY A 200 2.76 -1.77 -6.59
N TRP A 201 1.74 -2.44 -7.11
CA TRP A 201 0.44 -1.82 -7.35
C TRP A 201 -0.49 -2.13 -6.18
N PRO A 202 -1.34 -1.17 -5.75
CA PRO A 202 -2.44 -1.52 -4.89
C PRO A 202 -3.40 -2.42 -5.68
N ASP A 203 -4.24 -3.11 -4.95
CA ASP A 203 -5.29 -3.90 -5.56
C ASP A 203 -6.65 -3.41 -5.08
N THR A 204 -7.69 -3.51 -5.90
CA THR A 204 -9.03 -3.14 -5.46
C THR A 204 -10.16 -3.85 -6.18
N SER A 205 -11.02 -4.45 -5.36
CA SER A 205 -12.29 -5.07 -5.71
C SER A 205 -13.50 -4.15 -5.49
N TYR A 206 -13.47 -2.88 -5.93
CA TYR A 206 -14.65 -1.97 -5.75
C TYR A 206 -14.90 -1.00 -6.90
N THR A 207 -14.36 -1.25 -8.10
CA THR A 207 -14.58 -0.39 -9.28
C THR A 207 -14.08 1.05 -9.16
N LEU A 208 -13.13 1.29 -8.24
CA LEU A 208 -12.60 2.61 -7.92
C LEU A 208 -11.08 2.59 -8.00
N ARG A 209 -10.52 3.72 -8.45
CA ARG A 209 -9.09 3.95 -8.58
C ARG A 209 -8.47 4.25 -7.20
N VAL A 210 -7.30 3.67 -6.93
CA VAL A 210 -6.50 3.96 -5.72
C VAL A 210 -5.36 4.91 -6.05
N SER A 211 -4.68 4.67 -7.17
CA SER A 211 -3.49 5.39 -7.54
C SER A 211 -3.88 6.70 -8.21
N SER A 212 -3.98 7.78 -7.43
CA SER A 212 -4.17 9.13 -7.97
C SER A 212 -3.08 9.46 -8.98
N ARG A 213 -3.38 10.28 -9.99
CA ARG A 213 -2.45 10.65 -11.04
C ARG A 213 -2.19 12.15 -11.04
N ASP A 214 -0.93 12.52 -11.15
CA ASP A 214 -0.50 13.87 -11.43
C ASP A 214 0.31 13.93 -12.74
N ALA A 215 0.97 15.06 -13.01
CA ALA A 215 1.76 15.24 -14.22
C ALA A 215 2.98 14.30 -14.33
N ASP A 216 3.40 13.69 -13.22
CA ASP A 216 4.56 12.78 -13.15
C ASP A 216 4.14 11.30 -13.24
N GLY A 217 2.84 11.02 -13.14
CA GLY A 217 2.26 9.70 -13.33
C GLY A 217 1.40 9.24 -12.15
N PRO A 218 1.11 7.93 -12.08
CA PRO A 218 0.33 7.35 -10.98
C PRO A 218 1.14 7.30 -9.70
N ALA A 219 0.53 7.76 -8.61
CA ALA A 219 1.07 7.69 -7.27
C ALA A 219 1.62 6.30 -6.95
N VAL A 220 2.67 6.29 -6.13
CA VAL A 220 3.30 5.05 -5.69
C VAL A 220 2.52 4.52 -4.51
N HIS A 221 2.10 3.26 -4.59
CA HIS A 221 1.54 2.54 -3.47
C HIS A 221 2.64 2.26 -2.45
N LEU A 222 2.42 2.61 -1.19
CA LEU A 222 3.37 2.33 -0.10
C LEU A 222 2.93 1.10 0.68
N LEU A 223 1.65 1.03 1.05
CA LEU A 223 1.12 0.01 1.95
C LEU A 223 -0.39 -0.09 1.83
N GLN A 224 -0.93 -1.30 1.82
CA GLN A 224 -2.35 -1.58 1.98
C GLN A 224 -2.58 -2.49 3.18
N PHE A 225 -3.65 -2.21 3.91
CA PHE A 225 -4.14 -3.03 5.01
C PHE A 225 -5.52 -3.58 4.67
N ALA A 226 -5.59 -4.90 4.55
CA ALA A 226 -6.86 -5.60 4.43
C ALA A 226 -7.57 -5.67 5.80
N GLU A 227 -8.80 -6.18 5.80
CA GLU A 227 -9.46 -6.64 7.03
C GLU A 227 -8.62 -7.74 7.69
N ASP A 228 -8.41 -7.63 9.00
CA ASP A 228 -7.65 -8.61 9.78
C ASP A 228 -8.26 -8.75 11.17
N THR A 229 -9.03 -9.82 11.35
CA THR A 229 -9.74 -10.11 12.60
C THR A 229 -8.81 -10.34 13.80
N GLU A 230 -7.56 -10.76 13.59
CA GLU A 230 -6.61 -10.96 14.69
C GLU A 230 -5.99 -9.66 15.17
N LEU A 231 -5.79 -8.71 14.26
CA LEU A 231 -5.39 -7.35 14.59
C LEU A 231 -6.59 -6.48 14.99
N GLY A 232 -7.82 -6.97 14.79
CA GLY A 232 -9.05 -6.22 15.04
C GLY A 232 -9.30 -5.12 14.01
N TRP A 233 -8.70 -5.23 12.82
CA TRP A 233 -8.83 -4.25 11.75
C TRP A 233 -10.04 -4.57 10.88
N GLY A 234 -10.90 -3.58 10.70
CA GLY A 234 -12.00 -3.60 9.75
C GLY A 234 -12.21 -2.22 9.16
N TRP A 235 -12.35 -2.15 7.83
CA TRP A 235 -12.38 -0.89 7.09
C TRP A 235 -13.74 -0.73 6.39
N GLY A 236 -14.71 -0.17 7.09
CA GLY A 236 -16.08 -0.08 6.56
C GLY A 236 -16.70 -1.47 6.32
N ASP A 237 -17.47 -1.63 5.24
CA ASP A 237 -18.05 -2.93 4.86
C ASP A 237 -17.06 -3.73 3.99
N ALA A 238 -16.28 -4.60 4.65
CA ALA A 238 -15.28 -5.46 4.04
C ALA A 238 -14.27 -4.72 3.16
N GLY A 239 -13.80 -3.54 3.59
CA GLY A 239 -12.90 -2.69 2.81
C GLY A 239 -11.40 -2.90 3.06
N THR A 240 -10.61 -1.97 2.53
CA THR A 240 -9.14 -1.95 2.64
C THR A 240 -8.65 -0.50 2.75
N LEU A 241 -7.64 -0.28 3.58
CA LEU A 241 -6.97 1.02 3.77
C LEU A 241 -5.68 1.06 2.94
N TYR A 242 -5.53 2.07 2.09
CA TYR A 242 -4.36 2.25 1.21
C TYR A 242 -3.56 3.48 1.61
N PHE A 243 -2.24 3.39 1.50
CA PHE A 243 -1.31 4.51 1.57
C PHE A 243 -0.65 4.69 0.21
N THR A 244 -0.73 5.90 -0.32
CA THR A 244 -0.07 6.27 -1.58
C THR A 244 0.72 7.56 -1.41
N ILE A 245 1.70 7.79 -2.28
CA ILE A 245 2.54 8.98 -2.28
C ILE A 245 2.81 9.44 -3.72
N PRO A 246 2.82 10.75 -4.03
CA PRO A 246 3.24 11.24 -5.33
C PRO A 246 4.67 10.80 -5.68
N ILE A 247 4.92 10.48 -6.95
CA ILE A 247 6.23 9.98 -7.43
C ILE A 247 7.36 10.94 -7.05
N LYS A 248 7.15 12.25 -7.26
CA LYS A 248 8.15 13.27 -6.91
C LYS A 248 8.45 13.31 -5.42
N ALA A 249 7.43 13.18 -4.58
CA ALA A 249 7.61 13.21 -3.13
C ALA A 249 8.40 12.00 -2.64
N LEU A 250 8.14 10.80 -3.18
CA LEU A 250 8.96 9.61 -2.90
C LEU A 250 10.40 9.80 -3.37
N ALA A 251 10.60 10.34 -4.57
CA ALA A 251 11.92 10.59 -5.14
C ALA A 251 12.74 11.58 -4.29
N THR A 252 12.11 12.53 -3.62
CA THR A 252 12.78 13.49 -2.73
C THR A 252 12.76 13.08 -1.25
N GLY A 253 12.11 11.97 -0.90
CA GLY A 253 11.95 11.52 0.49
C GLY A 253 10.97 12.36 1.32
N ASP A 254 10.06 13.10 0.70
CA ASP A 254 9.04 13.90 1.37
C ASP A 254 7.80 13.05 1.71
N PHE A 255 7.94 12.18 2.71
CA PHE A 255 6.84 11.31 3.17
C PHE A 255 5.68 12.06 3.83
N SER A 256 5.79 13.39 4.04
CA SER A 256 4.66 14.20 4.53
C SER A 256 3.54 14.33 3.49
N GLN A 257 3.83 14.05 2.21
CA GLN A 257 2.87 14.05 1.10
C GLN A 257 2.14 12.71 0.95
N ALA A 258 2.41 11.73 1.82
CA ALA A 258 1.66 10.48 1.80
C ALA A 258 0.19 10.75 2.16
N VAL A 259 -0.71 10.13 1.41
CA VAL A 259 -2.16 10.22 1.61
C VAL A 259 -2.72 8.83 1.84
N THR A 260 -3.95 8.78 2.33
CA THR A 260 -4.65 7.54 2.55
C THR A 260 -6.05 7.56 1.96
N GLN A 261 -6.56 6.38 1.65
CA GLN A 261 -7.93 6.17 1.19
C GLN A 261 -8.44 4.84 1.75
N VAL A 262 -9.69 4.84 2.22
CA VAL A 262 -10.43 3.60 2.51
C VAL A 262 -11.40 3.35 1.38
N LEU A 263 -11.40 2.15 0.82
CA LEU A 263 -12.39 1.70 -0.16
C LEU A 263 -13.10 0.46 0.39
N CYS A 264 -14.43 0.45 0.28
CA CYS A 264 -15.32 -0.62 0.76
C CYS A 264 -16.56 -0.73 -0.16
N CYS A 265 -17.36 -1.78 0.03
CA CYS A 265 -18.59 -2.06 -0.74
C CYS A 265 -19.71 -1.05 -0.52
#